data_AF-A0A6V7HSY1-F1
#
_entry.id   AF-A0A6V7HSY1-F1
#
_cell.length_a   1.000
_cell.length_b   1.000
_cell.length_c   1.000
_cell.angle_alpha   90.00
_cell.angle_beta   90.00
_cell.angle_gamma   90.00
#
_symmetry.space_group_name_H-M   'P 1'
#
loop_
_entity.id
_entity.type
_entity.pdbx_description
1 polymer ?
#
loop_
_entity_poly.entity_id
_entity_poly.type
_entity_poly.pdbx_seq_one_letter_code
_entity_poly.pdbx_strand_id
1 'polypeptide(L)'
;AEGRISADVKILPEIELGSPFYEDRLTSLDRLRTIPIDEATCKRQDRVTRQESIMTPWPAWVYHQFNPRRLSLRIHKYLRFVQLRGSKIPDDPVELSFWVAQNLIMKDKVKISLLELDCAIHRLQMEAKLLSRLHEKIFVCSKCHITIAKQVDVFPMNVEGLQSAYCNPAGAIHETVTLYKAQSLILNNDPPSTEYSWFPG
;
A
#
# COMPACT_ATOMS: atom_id res chain seq x y z
N ALA A 1 27.46 -28.17 1.81
CA ALA A 1 26.82 -27.98 3.14
C ALA A 1 27.32 -26.71 3.83
N GLU A 2 28.47 -26.17 3.42
CA GLU A 2 28.97 -24.85 3.81
C GLU A 2 28.20 -23.73 3.09
N GLY A 3 27.85 -22.66 3.79
CA GLY A 3 27.20 -21.47 3.23
C GLY A 3 25.75 -21.20 3.67
N ARG A 4 25.15 -22.05 4.52
CA ARG A 4 23.83 -21.74 5.12
C ARG A 4 24.02 -20.73 6.25
N ILE A 5 23.40 -19.56 6.10
CA ILE A 5 23.32 -18.56 7.17
C ILE A 5 22.13 -18.91 8.05
N SER A 6 22.36 -19.05 9.35
CA SER A 6 21.32 -19.18 10.37
C SER A 6 21.14 -17.82 11.07
N ALA A 7 19.90 -17.47 11.39
CA ALA A 7 19.58 -16.26 12.15
C ALA A 7 18.63 -16.59 13.29
N ASP A 8 18.93 -16.07 14.48
CA ASP A 8 18.02 -16.09 15.61
C ASP A 8 16.98 -14.98 15.41
N VAL A 9 15.73 -15.37 15.17
CA VAL A 9 14.64 -14.46 14.85
C VAL A 9 13.64 -14.38 15.99
N LYS A 10 13.14 -13.16 16.25
CA LYS A 10 11.99 -12.91 17.12
C LYS A 10 10.80 -12.56 16.24
N ILE A 11 9.72 -13.34 16.33
CA ILE A 11 8.46 -13.03 15.66
C ILE A 11 7.85 -11.82 16.37
N LEU A 12 7.64 -10.73 15.62
CA LEU A 12 6.97 -9.54 16.12
C LEU A 12 5.45 -9.70 15.92
N PRO A 13 4.63 -9.39 16.95
CA PRO A 13 3.18 -9.48 16.82
C PRO A 13 2.62 -8.28 16.05
N GLU A 14 1.49 -8.47 15.37
CA GLU A 14 0.66 -7.37 14.88
C GLU A 14 -0.18 -6.81 16.04
N ILE A 15 -0.08 -5.51 16.28
CA ILE A 15 -0.84 -4.82 17.33
C ILE A 15 -2.19 -4.36 16.77
N GLU A 16 -3.24 -5.05 17.20
CA GLU A 16 -4.63 -4.65 16.93
C GLU A 16 -5.14 -3.72 18.03
N LEU A 17 -5.50 -2.49 17.63
CA LEU A 17 -6.09 -1.49 18.52
C LEU A 17 -7.61 -1.48 18.36
N GLY A 18 -8.31 -1.60 19.49
CA GLY A 18 -9.76 -1.49 19.55
C GLY A 18 -10.27 -0.07 19.32
N SER A 19 -11.59 0.12 19.49
CA SER A 19 -12.20 1.45 19.43
C SER A 19 -11.56 2.40 20.47
N PRO A 20 -11.20 3.64 20.11
CA PRO A 20 -10.65 4.60 21.07
C PRO A 20 -11.65 4.98 22.18
N PHE A 21 -12.94 4.70 21.97
CA PHE A 21 -14.00 4.94 22.95
C PHE A 21 -14.41 3.68 23.72
N TYR A 22 -13.61 2.60 23.68
CA TYR A 22 -14.02 1.31 24.26
C TYR A 22 -14.41 1.42 25.74
N GLU A 23 -13.61 2.13 26.54
CA GLU A 23 -13.85 2.35 27.98
C GLU A 23 -15.00 3.34 28.24
N ASP A 24 -15.10 4.40 27.44
CA ASP A 24 -16.05 5.51 27.66
C ASP A 24 -17.32 5.39 26.79
N ARG A 25 -17.61 4.20 26.25
CA ARG A 25 -18.71 4.02 25.28
C ARG A 25 -20.08 4.16 25.95
N LEU A 26 -20.95 4.94 25.32
CA LEU A 26 -22.38 4.98 25.67
C LEU A 26 -23.09 3.75 25.11
N THR A 27 -23.53 2.82 25.97
CA THR A 27 -24.24 1.60 25.59
C THR A 27 -25.56 1.87 24.85
N SER A 28 -26.24 2.99 25.18
CA SER A 28 -27.45 3.44 24.50
C SER A 28 -27.26 3.69 22.99
N LEU A 29 -26.02 3.93 22.55
CA LEU A 29 -25.65 4.14 21.15
C LEU A 29 -25.21 2.85 20.43
N ASP A 30 -25.22 1.68 21.08
CA ASP A 30 -24.67 0.44 20.52
C ASP A 30 -25.32 0.06 19.19
N ARG A 31 -26.64 0.19 19.11
CA ARG A 31 -27.42 -0.08 17.88
C ARG A 31 -27.06 0.83 16.69
N LEU A 32 -26.38 1.96 16.94
CA LEU A 32 -25.99 2.92 15.92
C LEU A 32 -24.54 2.73 15.46
N ARG A 33 -23.74 1.91 16.18
CA ARG A 33 -22.37 1.60 15.80
C ARG A 33 -22.38 0.64 14.62
N THR A 34 -21.76 1.04 13.52
CA THR A 34 -21.71 0.25 12.28
C THR A 34 -20.29 0.21 11.75
N ILE A 35 -19.88 -0.93 11.22
CA ILE A 35 -18.59 -1.06 10.54
C ILE A 35 -18.63 -0.18 9.28
N PRO A 36 -17.70 0.78 9.13
CA PRO A 36 -17.64 1.60 7.92
C PRO A 36 -17.17 0.76 6.74
N ILE A 37 -18.03 0.61 5.74
CA ILE A 37 -17.75 -0.11 4.48
C ILE A 37 -17.81 0.85 3.29
N ASP A 38 -18.55 1.94 3.44
CA ASP A 38 -18.78 2.94 2.41
C ASP A 38 -18.90 4.35 3.02
N GLU A 39 -19.11 5.34 2.16
CA GLU A 39 -19.24 6.73 2.61
C GLU A 39 -20.51 6.98 3.44
N ALA A 40 -21.59 6.23 3.21
CA ALA A 40 -22.85 6.36 3.94
C ALA A 40 -22.73 5.85 5.37
N THR A 41 -22.14 4.67 5.56
CA THR A 41 -21.84 4.06 6.86
C THR A 41 -20.78 4.86 7.62
N CYS A 42 -19.76 5.42 6.94
CA CYS A 42 -18.87 6.40 7.55
C CYS A 42 -19.64 7.58 8.16
N LYS A 43 -20.58 8.18 7.42
CA LYS A 43 -21.37 9.32 7.91
C LYS A 43 -22.25 8.95 9.12
N ARG A 44 -22.77 7.73 9.17
CA ARG A 44 -23.53 7.22 10.33
C ARG A 44 -22.62 7.06 11.54
N GLN A 45 -21.47 6.41 11.37
CA GLN A 45 -20.48 6.23 12.42
C GLN A 45 -19.95 7.58 12.94
N ASP A 46 -19.75 8.56 12.06
CA ASP A 46 -19.30 9.92 12.43
C ASP A 46 -20.28 10.60 13.39
N ARG A 47 -21.59 10.33 13.30
CA ARG A 47 -22.58 10.89 14.24
C ARG A 47 -22.38 10.32 15.65
N VAL A 48 -22.11 9.02 15.75
CA VAL A 48 -21.84 8.35 17.02
C VAL A 48 -20.52 8.84 17.61
N THR A 49 -19.46 8.84 16.81
CA THR A 49 -18.13 9.33 17.22
C THR A 49 -18.17 10.78 17.68
N ARG A 50 -18.99 11.64 17.05
CA ARG A 50 -19.17 13.03 17.52
C ARG A 50 -19.75 13.10 18.92
N GLN A 51 -20.77 12.30 19.21
CA GLN A 51 -21.38 12.27 20.54
C GLN A 51 -20.40 11.73 21.58
N GLU A 52 -19.65 10.66 21.26
CA GLU A 52 -18.66 10.08 22.17
C GLU A 52 -17.48 11.01 22.40
N SER A 53 -17.02 11.73 21.36
CA SER A 53 -15.89 12.65 21.47
C SER A 53 -16.14 13.82 22.42
N ILE A 54 -17.41 14.15 22.73
CA ILE A 54 -17.75 15.18 23.74
C ILE A 54 -17.24 14.78 25.12
N MET A 55 -17.16 13.48 25.41
CA MET A 55 -16.65 12.95 26.68
C MET A 55 -15.12 12.90 26.74
N THR A 56 -14.45 13.28 25.65
CA THR A 56 -13.00 13.19 25.52
C THR A 56 -12.37 14.57 25.28
N PRO A 57 -11.07 14.75 25.53
CA PRO A 57 -10.40 16.03 25.28
C PRO A 57 -10.31 16.44 23.80
N TRP A 58 -10.51 15.48 22.87
CA TRP A 58 -10.29 15.72 21.45
C TRP A 58 -11.59 15.74 20.66
N PRO A 59 -11.72 16.60 19.65
CA PRO A 59 -12.87 16.59 18.76
C PRO A 59 -12.89 15.33 17.86
N ALA A 60 -14.09 14.92 17.43
CA ALA A 60 -14.32 13.72 16.60
C ALA A 60 -13.36 13.54 15.41
N TRP A 61 -13.01 14.63 14.72
CA TRP A 61 -12.13 14.58 13.54
C TRP A 61 -10.71 14.09 13.88
N VAL A 62 -10.26 14.19 15.13
CA VAL A 62 -9.00 13.62 15.59
C VAL A 62 -9.08 12.10 15.52
N TYR A 63 -10.05 11.49 16.18
CA TYR A 63 -10.28 10.03 16.16
C TYR A 63 -10.52 9.48 14.77
N HIS A 64 -11.18 10.25 13.90
CA HIS A 64 -11.41 9.88 12.51
C HIS A 64 -10.12 9.61 11.73
N GLN A 65 -9.02 10.26 12.07
CA GLN A 65 -7.72 10.06 11.41
C GLN A 65 -7.06 8.73 11.77
N PHE A 66 -7.49 8.09 12.85
CA PHE A 66 -6.95 6.80 13.33
C PHE A 66 -7.91 5.64 13.07
N ASN A 67 -9.05 5.87 12.42
CA ASN A 67 -9.97 4.80 12.08
C ASN A 67 -9.41 3.98 10.89
N PRO A 68 -9.08 2.69 11.07
CA PRO A 68 -8.42 1.89 10.04
C PRO A 68 -9.29 1.73 8.79
N ARG A 69 -10.61 1.50 8.95
CA ARG A 69 -11.54 1.35 7.82
C ARG A 69 -11.65 2.64 6.99
N ARG A 70 -11.64 3.81 7.62
CA ARG A 70 -11.63 5.10 6.88
C ARG A 70 -10.34 5.32 6.12
N LEU A 71 -9.21 4.96 6.72
CA LEU A 71 -7.92 5.02 6.05
C LEU A 71 -7.90 4.08 4.84
N SER A 72 -8.39 2.84 5.00
CA SER A 72 -8.57 1.90 3.90
C SER A 72 -9.39 2.50 2.77
N LEU A 73 -10.58 3.04 3.06
CA LEU A 73 -11.43 3.68 2.03
C LEU A 73 -10.71 4.83 1.30
N ARG A 74 -9.88 5.61 2.01
CA ARG A 74 -9.08 6.66 1.38
C ARG A 74 -8.01 6.07 0.46
N ILE A 75 -7.35 5.00 0.87
CA ILE A 75 -6.35 4.27 0.08
C ILE A 75 -6.99 3.65 -1.17
N HIS A 76 -8.15 2.99 -1.06
CA HIS A 76 -8.87 2.44 -2.22
C HIS A 76 -9.18 3.52 -3.26
N LYS A 77 -9.51 4.75 -2.85
CA LYS A 77 -9.71 5.87 -3.79
C LYS A 77 -8.44 6.16 -4.60
N TYR A 78 -7.27 6.13 -3.97
CA TYR A 78 -5.99 6.32 -4.67
C TYR A 78 -5.63 5.13 -5.56
N LEU A 79 -5.95 3.90 -5.14
CA LEU A 79 -5.64 2.67 -5.86
C LEU A 79 -6.68 2.29 -6.93
N ARG A 80 -7.71 3.10 -7.14
CA ARG A 80 -8.77 2.82 -8.13
C ARG A 80 -8.21 2.52 -9.52
N PHE A 81 -7.12 3.18 -9.92
CA PHE A 81 -6.46 2.92 -11.20
C PHE A 81 -5.86 1.51 -11.30
N VAL A 82 -5.40 0.94 -10.17
CA VAL A 82 -4.87 -0.42 -10.08
C VAL A 82 -6.02 -1.42 -10.08
N GLN A 83 -7.07 -1.14 -9.32
CA GLN A 83 -8.27 -1.98 -9.25
C GLN A 83 -8.97 -2.12 -10.62
N LEU A 84 -9.08 -1.03 -11.38
CA LEU A 84 -9.62 -1.03 -12.73
C LEU A 84 -8.81 -1.88 -13.72
N ARG A 85 -7.54 -2.18 -13.39
CA ARG A 85 -6.63 -2.99 -14.20
C ARG A 85 -6.57 -4.45 -13.74
N GLY A 86 -7.50 -4.88 -12.88
CA GLY A 86 -7.72 -6.29 -12.55
C GLY A 86 -7.06 -6.78 -11.25
N SER A 87 -6.35 -5.93 -10.52
CA SER A 87 -5.77 -6.32 -9.22
C SER A 87 -6.85 -6.46 -8.15
N LYS A 88 -6.78 -7.54 -7.36
CA LYS A 88 -7.63 -7.75 -6.19
C LYS A 88 -6.98 -7.09 -4.97
N ILE A 89 -7.59 -6.01 -4.51
CA ILE A 89 -7.11 -5.25 -3.34
C ILE A 89 -7.88 -5.76 -2.10
N PRO A 90 -7.20 -6.15 -1.01
CA PRO A 90 -7.84 -6.60 0.22
C PRO A 90 -8.69 -5.50 0.89
N ASP A 91 -9.79 -5.90 1.53
CA ASP A 91 -10.68 -5.00 2.30
C ASP A 91 -10.30 -4.91 3.79
N ASP A 92 -9.62 -5.93 4.32
CA ASP A 92 -9.13 -5.91 5.69
C ASP A 92 -8.00 -4.88 5.85
N PRO A 93 -7.98 -4.02 6.88
CA PRO A 93 -7.00 -2.95 6.99
C PRO A 93 -5.56 -3.47 7.20
N VAL A 94 -5.39 -4.59 7.90
CA VAL A 94 -4.08 -5.19 8.14
C VAL A 94 -3.56 -5.77 6.84
N GLU A 95 -4.36 -6.59 6.16
CA GLU A 95 -3.99 -7.17 4.86
C GLU A 95 -3.73 -6.07 3.82
N LEU A 96 -4.58 -5.04 3.77
CA LEU A 96 -4.42 -3.92 2.86
C LEU A 96 -3.09 -3.21 3.08
N SER A 97 -2.70 -2.93 4.32
CA SER A 97 -1.44 -2.23 4.61
C SER A 97 -0.22 -3.01 4.13
N PHE A 98 -0.17 -4.33 4.37
CA PHE A 98 0.91 -5.16 3.83
C PHE A 98 0.86 -5.25 2.30
N TRP A 99 -0.34 -5.37 1.73
CA TRP A 99 -0.52 -5.40 0.27
C TRP A 99 0.01 -4.11 -0.38
N VAL A 100 -0.30 -2.95 0.20
CA VAL A 100 0.17 -1.65 -0.28
C VAL A 100 1.69 -1.54 -0.17
N ALA A 101 2.27 -1.92 0.97
CA ALA A 101 3.72 -1.91 1.17
C ALA A 101 4.47 -2.79 0.16
N GLN A 102 3.87 -3.93 -0.22
CA GLN A 102 4.43 -4.84 -1.22
C GLN A 102 4.28 -4.30 -2.66
N ASN A 103 3.13 -3.70 -2.98
CA ASN A 103 2.80 -3.31 -4.36
C ASN A 103 3.24 -1.89 -4.74
N LEU A 104 3.51 -1.01 -3.78
CA LEU A 104 4.01 0.32 -4.08
C LEU A 104 5.50 0.32 -4.39
N ILE A 105 5.83 0.85 -5.56
CA ILE A 105 7.22 1.05 -5.97
C ILE A 105 7.78 2.23 -5.17
N MET A 106 8.62 1.91 -4.20
CA MET A 106 9.19 2.82 -3.22
C MET A 106 10.64 2.44 -2.95
N LYS A 107 11.41 3.39 -2.41
CA LYS A 107 12.79 3.13 -1.96
C LYS A 107 12.79 2.15 -0.79
N ASP A 108 13.80 1.30 -0.70
CA ASP A 108 13.94 0.27 0.35
C ASP A 108 13.84 0.85 1.76
N LYS A 109 14.44 2.02 2.02
CA LYS A 109 14.32 2.71 3.32
C LYS A 109 12.87 2.94 3.73
N VAL A 110 12.00 3.30 2.78
CA VAL A 110 10.56 3.52 3.05
C VAL A 110 9.85 2.19 3.28
N LYS A 111 10.18 1.14 2.51
CA LYS A 111 9.63 -0.21 2.71
C LYS A 111 10.00 -0.77 4.09
N ILE A 112 11.26 -0.60 4.51
CA ILE A 112 11.75 -1.00 5.83
C ILE A 112 11.00 -0.22 6.92
N SER A 113 10.87 1.10 6.81
CA SER A 113 10.11 1.89 7.79
C SER A 113 8.63 1.49 7.88
N LEU A 114 8.01 1.05 6.79
CA LEU A 114 6.65 0.50 6.82
C LEU A 114 6.61 -0.87 7.51
N LEU A 115 7.63 -1.71 7.30
CA LEU A 115 7.74 -3.04 7.92
C LEU A 115 8.04 -2.96 9.43
N GLU A 116 8.73 -1.92 9.88
CA GLU A 116 9.03 -1.66 11.30
C GLU A 116 7.79 -1.25 12.11
N LEU A 117 6.72 -0.80 11.46
CA LEU A 117 5.48 -0.41 12.14
C LEU A 117 4.66 -1.65 12.52
N ASP A 118 4.40 -1.79 13.81
CA ASP A 118 3.69 -2.91 14.44
C ASP A 118 2.15 -2.81 14.38
N CYS A 119 1.61 -1.71 13.86
CA CYS A 119 0.18 -1.46 13.81
C CYS A 119 -0.27 -0.97 12.44
N ALA A 120 -1.28 -1.63 11.88
CA ALA A 120 -1.90 -1.26 10.61
C ALA A 120 -2.36 0.21 10.52
N ILE A 121 -2.85 0.82 11.62
CA ILE A 121 -3.31 2.22 11.60
C ILE A 121 -2.19 3.17 11.17
N HIS A 122 -0.99 3.01 11.75
CA HIS A 122 0.16 3.85 11.42
C HIS A 122 0.67 3.58 10.00
N ARG A 123 0.69 2.30 9.59
CA ARG A 123 1.04 1.91 8.21
C ARG A 123 0.13 2.56 7.18
N LEU A 124 -1.20 2.42 7.35
CA LEU A 124 -2.20 3.02 6.46
C LEU A 124 -2.12 4.56 6.45
N GLN A 125 -1.83 5.22 7.58
CA GLN A 125 -1.62 6.67 7.61
C GLN A 125 -0.43 7.09 6.74
N MET A 126 0.71 6.39 6.88
CA MET A 126 1.92 6.65 6.12
C MET A 126 1.70 6.36 4.63
N GLU A 127 1.14 5.21 4.30
CA GLU A 127 0.80 4.79 2.94
C GLU A 127 -0.13 5.78 2.25
N ALA A 128 -1.18 6.23 2.92
CA ALA A 128 -2.11 7.19 2.34
C ALA A 128 -1.45 8.57 2.08
N LYS A 129 -0.44 8.96 2.87
CA LYS A 129 0.38 10.15 2.61
C LYS A 129 1.32 9.96 1.43
N LEU A 130 1.85 8.74 1.24
CA LEU A 130 2.68 8.40 0.08
C LEU A 130 1.85 8.41 -1.20
N LEU A 131 0.68 7.79 -1.16
CA LEU A 131 -0.28 7.68 -2.26
C LEU A 131 -0.87 9.02 -2.70
N SER A 132 -1.13 9.95 -1.76
CA SER A 132 -1.66 11.27 -2.13
C SER A 132 -0.73 12.05 -3.06
N ARG A 133 0.58 11.76 -3.01
CA ARG A 133 1.62 12.38 -3.83
C ARG A 133 2.10 11.50 -4.97
N LEU A 134 1.44 10.37 -5.25
CA LEU A 134 1.87 9.39 -6.25
C LEU A 134 1.99 10.01 -7.66
N HIS A 135 1.09 10.93 -7.99
CA HIS A 135 1.09 11.64 -9.28
C HIS A 135 2.32 12.54 -9.49
N GLU A 136 2.97 12.97 -8.40
CA GLU A 136 4.20 13.78 -8.43
C GLU A 136 5.45 12.91 -8.59
N LYS A 137 5.32 11.58 -8.48
CA LYS A 137 6.46 10.65 -8.48
C LYS A 137 6.88 10.27 -9.89
N ILE A 138 8.20 10.24 -10.08
CA ILE A 138 8.86 9.91 -11.34
C ILE A 138 9.96 8.87 -11.11
N PHE A 139 10.22 8.07 -12.14
CA PHE A 139 11.39 7.22 -12.24
C PHE A 139 12.50 7.98 -12.93
N VAL A 140 13.72 7.87 -12.39
CA VAL A 140 14.92 8.48 -12.95
C VAL A 140 16.00 7.42 -13.10
N CYS A 141 16.91 7.60 -14.06
CA CYS A 141 18.09 6.76 -14.16
C CYS A 141 18.96 6.92 -12.90
N SER A 142 19.44 5.80 -12.35
CA SER A 142 20.26 5.81 -11.13
C SER A 142 21.63 6.48 -11.32
N LYS A 143 22.16 6.51 -12.55
CA LYS A 143 23.47 7.09 -12.87
C LYS A 143 23.42 8.57 -13.23
N CYS A 144 22.53 8.96 -14.14
CA CYS A 144 22.47 10.32 -14.69
C CYS A 144 21.25 11.13 -14.26
N HIS A 145 20.33 10.54 -13.49
CA HIS A 145 19.13 11.18 -12.96
C HIS A 145 18.14 11.75 -14.00
N ILE A 146 18.28 11.39 -15.27
CA ILE A 146 17.30 11.75 -16.30
C ILE A 146 15.98 11.01 -16.06
N THR A 147 14.87 11.72 -16.28
CA THR A 147 13.51 11.16 -16.11
C THR A 147 13.23 10.09 -17.16
N ILE A 148 12.88 8.89 -16.71
CA ILE A 148 12.55 7.74 -17.55
C ILE A 148 11.03 7.57 -17.71
N ALA A 149 10.26 7.76 -16.64
CA ALA A 149 8.81 7.57 -16.68
C ALA A 149 8.12 8.24 -15.48
N LYS A 150 6.80 8.37 -15.50
CA LYS A 150 6.02 8.77 -14.32
C LYS A 150 5.47 7.52 -13.63
N GLN A 151 5.30 7.59 -12.30
CA GLN A 151 4.75 6.45 -11.56
C GLN A 151 3.30 6.12 -11.96
N VAL A 152 2.55 7.09 -12.50
CA VAL A 152 1.19 6.87 -13.03
C VAL A 152 1.15 6.03 -14.31
N ASP A 153 2.28 5.88 -15.01
CA ASP A 153 2.39 5.06 -16.22
C ASP A 153 2.61 3.58 -15.90
N VAL A 154 2.83 3.22 -14.61
CA VAL A 154 2.98 1.83 -14.16
C VAL A 154 1.65 1.11 -14.27
N PHE A 155 1.68 -0.14 -14.74
CA PHE A 155 0.52 -1.02 -14.78
C PHE A 155 0.90 -2.46 -14.41
N PRO A 156 -0.01 -3.24 -13.81
CA PRO A 156 0.25 -4.63 -13.49
C PRO A 156 0.19 -5.47 -14.77
N MET A 157 1.25 -6.25 -15.04
CA MET A 157 1.29 -7.21 -16.15
C MET A 157 1.00 -8.65 -15.70
N ASN A 158 1.02 -8.90 -14.39
CA ASN A 158 0.66 -10.19 -13.79
C ASN A 158 -0.28 -10.00 -12.59
N VAL A 159 -0.71 -11.13 -12.00
CA VAL A 159 -1.63 -11.14 -10.86
C VAL A 159 -0.95 -10.69 -9.56
N GLU A 160 0.38 -10.84 -9.49
CA GLU A 160 1.17 -10.56 -8.28
C GLU A 160 1.26 -9.07 -7.96
N GLY A 161 1.23 -8.19 -8.97
CA GLY A 161 1.19 -6.76 -8.72
C GLY A 161 1.81 -5.86 -9.78
N LEU A 162 2.26 -4.69 -9.31
CA LEU A 162 2.93 -3.66 -10.11
C LEU A 162 4.45 -3.91 -10.28
N GLN A 163 5.02 -4.78 -9.45
CA GLN A 163 6.44 -5.09 -9.41
C GLN A 163 6.61 -6.59 -9.13
N SER A 164 7.44 -7.27 -9.92
CA SER A 164 7.74 -8.70 -9.75
C SER A 164 9.20 -9.01 -9.96
N ALA A 165 9.67 -10.06 -9.28
CA ALA A 165 11.05 -10.52 -9.37
C ALA A 165 11.15 -11.67 -10.38
N TYR A 166 12.08 -11.54 -11.33
CA TYR A 166 12.32 -12.54 -12.36
C TYR A 166 13.79 -12.94 -12.41
N CYS A 167 14.06 -14.20 -12.72
CA CYS A 167 15.42 -14.72 -12.80
C CYS A 167 15.83 -14.88 -14.28
N ASN A 168 16.99 -14.35 -14.65
CA ASN A 168 17.55 -14.57 -15.99
C ASN A 168 18.29 -15.92 -16.06
N PRO A 169 18.67 -16.41 -17.26
CA PRO A 169 19.37 -17.69 -17.40
C PRO A 169 20.72 -17.79 -16.66
N ALA A 170 21.34 -16.66 -16.34
CA ALA A 170 22.57 -16.59 -15.55
C ALA A 170 22.31 -16.69 -14.02
N GLY A 171 21.06 -16.82 -13.59
CA GLY A 171 20.69 -16.88 -12.18
C GLY A 171 20.56 -15.52 -11.49
N ALA A 172 20.63 -14.41 -12.22
CA ALA A 172 20.49 -13.07 -11.66
C ALA A 172 19.00 -12.69 -11.53
N ILE A 173 18.62 -12.17 -10.37
CA ILE A 173 17.26 -11.74 -10.06
C ILE A 173 17.11 -10.26 -10.41
N HIS A 174 16.05 -9.94 -11.15
CA HIS A 174 15.67 -8.59 -11.57
C HIS A 174 14.28 -8.27 -11.03
N GLU A 175 14.18 -7.22 -10.22
CA GLU A 175 12.90 -6.62 -9.87
C GLU A 175 12.42 -5.73 -11.02
N THR A 176 11.41 -6.20 -11.75
CA THR A 176 10.93 -5.56 -12.97
C THR A 176 9.60 -4.86 -12.72
N VAL A 177 9.46 -3.67 -13.30
CA VAL A 177 8.24 -2.86 -13.32
C VAL A 177 7.79 -2.69 -14.76
N THR A 178 6.50 -2.87 -15.02
CA THR A 178 5.90 -2.68 -16.35
C THR A 178 5.25 -1.31 -16.48
N LEU A 179 5.59 -0.60 -17.57
CA LEU A 179 5.23 0.79 -17.83
C LEU A 179 4.57 0.91 -19.20
N TYR A 180 3.51 1.71 -19.32
CA TYR A 180 2.92 2.02 -20.63
C TYR A 180 3.82 2.92 -21.48
N LYS A 181 4.59 3.81 -20.82
CA LYS A 181 5.44 4.79 -21.49
C LYS A 181 6.75 4.92 -20.73
N ALA A 182 7.84 4.93 -21.48
CA ALA A 182 9.17 5.28 -21.01
C ALA A 182 9.82 6.20 -22.05
N GLN A 183 10.72 7.06 -21.60
CA GLN A 183 11.43 8.05 -22.41
C GLN A 183 12.92 8.05 -22.05
N SER A 184 13.72 8.72 -22.87
CA SER A 184 15.17 8.87 -22.63
C SER A 184 15.91 7.53 -22.58
N LEU A 185 15.44 6.55 -23.35
CA LEU A 185 16.06 5.24 -23.56
C LEU A 185 16.48 5.09 -25.02
N ILE A 186 17.61 4.44 -25.25
CA ILE A 186 18.06 4.01 -26.57
C ILE A 186 18.01 2.49 -26.57
N LEU A 187 17.28 1.91 -27.52
CA LEU A 187 17.26 0.47 -27.72
C LEU A 187 18.53 0.05 -28.45
N ASN A 188 19.11 -1.09 -28.07
CA ASN A 188 20.18 -1.68 -28.87
C ASN A 188 19.66 -2.03 -30.26
N ASN A 189 20.53 -1.99 -31.27
CA ASN A 189 20.16 -2.28 -32.66
C ASN A 189 19.90 -3.78 -32.93
N ASP A 190 19.98 -4.63 -31.90
CA ASP A 190 19.67 -6.05 -32.01
C ASP A 190 18.17 -6.26 -32.27
N PRO A 191 17.78 -7.28 -33.06
CA PRO A 191 16.38 -7.58 -33.28
C PRO A 191 15.70 -8.03 -31.97
N PRO A 192 14.39 -7.73 -31.79
CA PRO A 192 13.63 -8.28 -30.68
C PRO A 192 13.71 -9.81 -30.62
N SER A 193 13.86 -10.36 -29.41
CA SER A 193 13.96 -11.80 -29.18
C SER A 193 12.93 -12.25 -28.16
N THR A 194 12.37 -13.46 -28.37
CA THR A 194 11.47 -14.13 -27.44
C THR A 194 12.21 -15.14 -26.54
N GLU A 195 13.52 -15.29 -26.73
CA GLU A 195 14.34 -16.22 -25.96
C GLU A 195 14.34 -15.84 -24.47
N TYR A 196 13.93 -16.78 -23.61
CA TYR A 196 13.79 -16.57 -22.15
C TYR A 196 12.91 -15.37 -21.73
N SER A 197 11.93 -14.98 -22.56
CA SER A 197 10.98 -13.92 -22.20
C SER A 197 10.17 -14.29 -20.95
N TRP A 198 10.09 -13.36 -19.99
CA TRP A 198 9.25 -13.50 -18.80
C TRP A 198 7.77 -13.19 -19.03
N PHE A 199 7.45 -12.61 -20.19
CA PHE A 199 6.08 -12.33 -20.63
C PHE A 199 5.83 -13.11 -21.92
N PRO A 200 5.22 -14.31 -21.85
CA PRO A 200 4.89 -15.09 -23.02
C PRO A 200 3.89 -14.35 -23.93
N GLY A 201 4.21 -14.24 -25.22
CA GLY A 201 3.41 -13.50 -26.21
C GLY A 201 4.25 -13.08 -27.40
#